data_AF-A0A432UJI5-F1
#
_entry.id   AF-A0A432UJI5-F1
#
_cell.length_a   1.000
_cell.length_b   1.000
_cell.length_c   1.000
_cell.angle_alpha   90.00
_cell.angle_beta   90.00
_cell.angle_gamma   90.00
#
_symmetry.space_group_name_H-M   'P 1'
#
loop_
_entity.id
_entity.type
_entity.pdbx_description
1 polymer ?
#
loop_
_entity_poly.entity_id
_entity_poly.type
_entity_poly.pdbx_seq_one_letter_code
_entity_poly.pdbx_strand_id
1 'polypeptide(L)'
;MKQERGGERGFGGGTLEGKGTLSEASSYLWLVEETNSSRFPYRLKILQGDQVLLDLLTQDLWPPEGKQLFCLRPGRTREPILSLGIKEKFPIKALKRTGPLLYVVIDRRVRKRCEFLFTKKRYKNQPGEYEQIFWRSESLFRQKVARLKRRLDLEVTILVDIRERYPYQFPKTSRVTLPVGDYAVEREGRIVGVVERKTFADFLRSIQAFNRLCMVFAELATFPHAAVVVEAPYHYFLEGKRVAPFRLKPSKVEQAIHELLVKFPGVHLVFLENRKVAQLWCGAFLRAAVSQMDLSQPDIFETPKVAEESSLTYTDPESFMAVLGTFTFRQLKENFPDWPENKLRKLLEELKAQGRVVCEGRGPKARWHYW
;
A
#
# COMPACT_ATOMS: atom_id res chain seq x y z
N MET A 1 44.15 12.10 -61.14
CA MET A 1 44.97 11.78 -59.95
C MET A 1 44.02 11.79 -58.76
N LYS A 2 43.60 10.61 -58.25
CA LYS A 2 44.16 9.94 -57.04
C LYS A 2 44.24 10.92 -55.84
N GLN A 3 43.64 10.68 -54.67
CA GLN A 3 43.47 9.41 -53.97
C GLN A 3 42.48 9.54 -52.79
N GLU A 4 41.71 8.48 -52.56
CA GLU A 4 40.95 8.20 -51.33
C GLU A 4 41.87 7.92 -50.13
N ARG A 5 41.34 8.16 -48.91
CA ARG A 5 41.51 7.42 -47.63
C ARG A 5 40.61 8.16 -46.62
N GLY A 6 39.57 7.58 -46.03
CA GLY A 6 39.50 6.27 -45.39
C GLY A 6 39.79 6.48 -43.89
N GLY A 7 38.74 6.51 -43.06
CA GLY A 7 38.86 6.77 -41.63
C GLY A 7 37.55 6.64 -40.85
N GLU A 8 36.89 5.49 -40.98
CA GLU A 8 35.89 5.02 -40.03
C GLU A 8 36.49 4.96 -38.62
N ARG A 9 35.83 5.58 -37.64
CA ARG A 9 36.01 5.25 -36.22
C ARG A 9 34.64 5.02 -35.60
N GLY A 10 34.42 3.78 -35.20
CA GLY A 10 33.16 3.22 -34.77
C GLY A 10 32.54 3.94 -33.57
N PHE A 11 31.22 4.06 -33.64
CA PHE A 11 30.37 4.26 -32.46
C PHE A 11 30.39 2.97 -31.65
N GLY A 12 31.29 2.91 -30.67
CA GLY A 12 31.25 1.89 -29.62
C GLY A 12 29.94 2.03 -28.83
N GLY A 13 29.06 1.05 -28.99
CA GLY A 13 27.93 0.81 -28.11
C GLY A 13 28.43 0.52 -26.70
N GLY A 14 28.40 1.55 -25.85
CA GLY A 14 28.56 1.42 -24.41
C GLY A 14 27.18 1.35 -23.78
N THR A 15 26.58 0.16 -23.78
CA THR A 15 25.46 -0.16 -22.89
C THR A 15 26.00 -0.05 -21.46
N LEU A 16 25.76 1.09 -20.81
CA LEU A 16 25.98 1.22 -19.37
C LEU A 16 24.89 0.41 -18.68
N GLU A 17 25.14 -0.89 -18.53
CA GLU A 17 24.50 -1.75 -17.54
C GLU A 17 24.82 -1.19 -16.15
N GLY A 18 24.05 -0.19 -15.74
CA GLY A 18 23.91 0.17 -14.35
C GLY A 18 23.22 -0.99 -13.64
N LYS A 19 24.02 -1.93 -13.13
CA LYS A 19 23.63 -2.86 -12.07
C LYS A 19 23.38 -2.06 -10.79
N GLY A 20 22.27 -1.32 -10.77
CA GLY A 20 21.58 -1.01 -9.54
C GLY A 20 20.90 -2.30 -9.10
N THR A 21 21.22 -2.76 -7.90
CA THR A 21 20.61 -3.91 -7.25
C THR A 21 19.10 -3.68 -7.17
N LEU A 22 18.38 -4.11 -8.20
CA LEU A 22 16.94 -4.31 -8.17
C LEU A 22 16.73 -5.36 -7.08
N SER A 23 16.28 -4.93 -5.90
CA SER A 23 15.45 -5.82 -5.07
C SER A 23 14.47 -6.49 -6.03
N GLU A 24 14.39 -7.81 -6.06
CA GLU A 24 13.43 -8.54 -6.89
C GLU A 24 12.08 -7.83 -6.79
N ALA A 25 11.74 -7.06 -7.82
CA ALA A 25 10.48 -6.33 -7.85
C ALA A 25 9.45 -7.42 -8.02
N SER A 26 8.84 -7.85 -6.91
CA SER A 26 7.82 -8.88 -6.96
C SER A 26 6.74 -8.38 -7.90
N SER A 27 6.70 -8.96 -9.10
CA SER A 27 5.81 -8.47 -10.15
C SER A 27 4.39 -8.85 -9.77
N TYR A 28 3.57 -7.85 -9.51
CA TYR A 28 2.17 -8.08 -9.20
C TYR A 28 1.42 -8.50 -10.47
N LEU A 29 0.54 -9.50 -10.36
CA LEU A 29 -0.26 -10.01 -11.47
C LEU A 29 -1.75 -9.79 -11.21
N TRP A 30 -2.43 -9.26 -12.21
CA TRP A 30 -3.88 -9.21 -12.33
C TRP A 30 -4.38 -10.47 -13.02
N LEU A 31 -5.21 -11.26 -12.34
CA LEU A 31 -5.80 -12.47 -12.89
C LEU A 31 -7.32 -12.41 -12.73
N VAL A 32 -8.06 -12.67 -13.79
CA VAL A 32 -9.52 -12.82 -13.73
C VAL A 32 -9.88 -14.18 -14.31
N GLU A 33 -10.58 -14.97 -13.51
CA GLU A 33 -11.07 -16.30 -13.84
C GLU A 33 -12.60 -16.25 -14.01
N GLU A 34 -13.13 -17.05 -14.91
CA GLU A 34 -14.55 -17.38 -14.94
C GLU A 34 -14.88 -18.40 -13.85
N THR A 35 -16.10 -18.36 -13.31
CA THR A 35 -16.54 -19.24 -12.24
C THR A 35 -17.85 -19.94 -12.55
N ASN A 36 -18.17 -20.96 -11.76
CA ASN A 36 -19.44 -21.68 -11.82
C ASN A 36 -20.64 -20.92 -11.21
N SER A 37 -20.44 -19.72 -10.64
CA SER A 37 -21.53 -18.97 -9.99
C SER A 37 -22.29 -18.09 -10.97
N SER A 38 -23.61 -18.28 -11.05
CA SER A 38 -24.49 -17.38 -11.81
C SER A 38 -24.54 -15.96 -11.24
N ARG A 39 -24.38 -15.81 -9.92
CA ARG A 39 -24.40 -14.52 -9.23
C ARG A 39 -23.08 -13.77 -9.35
N PHE A 40 -21.97 -14.51 -9.32
CA PHE A 40 -20.61 -13.97 -9.41
C PHE A 40 -19.80 -14.72 -10.47
N PRO A 41 -20.07 -14.48 -11.76
CA PRO A 41 -19.46 -15.22 -12.88
C PRO A 41 -17.94 -15.07 -12.97
N TYR A 42 -17.34 -14.12 -12.25
CA TYR A 42 -15.91 -13.87 -12.30
C TYR A 42 -15.26 -13.85 -10.91
N ARG A 43 -14.00 -14.30 -10.86
CA ARG A 43 -13.11 -14.23 -9.70
C ARG A 43 -11.85 -13.48 -10.08
N LEU A 44 -11.62 -12.37 -9.43
CA LEU A 44 -10.46 -11.50 -9.60
C LEU A 44 -9.45 -11.77 -8.50
N LYS A 45 -8.20 -12.00 -8.90
CA LYS A 45 -7.06 -12.17 -8.01
C LYS A 45 -5.97 -11.15 -8.32
N ILE A 46 -5.36 -10.60 -7.27
CA ILE A 46 -4.07 -9.90 -7.37
C ILE A 46 -3.04 -10.81 -6.72
N LEU A 47 -2.01 -11.20 -7.48
CA LEU A 47 -0.96 -12.10 -7.03
C LEU A 47 0.38 -11.37 -6.89
N GLN A 48 1.23 -11.85 -6.00
CA GLN A 48 2.65 -11.50 -5.89
C GLN A 48 3.45 -12.80 -5.82
N GLY A 49 4.04 -13.21 -6.94
CA GLY A 49 4.52 -14.59 -7.09
C GLY A 49 3.35 -15.57 -6.92
N ASP A 50 3.51 -16.53 -6.02
CA ASP A 50 2.47 -17.52 -5.69
C ASP A 50 1.48 -17.04 -4.61
N GLN A 51 1.75 -15.89 -3.99
CA GLN A 51 0.91 -15.35 -2.92
C GLN A 51 -0.31 -14.63 -3.49
N VAL A 52 -1.50 -14.98 -3.00
CA VAL A 52 -2.75 -14.27 -3.32
C VAL A 52 -2.93 -13.10 -2.36
N LEU A 53 -2.76 -11.87 -2.86
CA LEU A 53 -2.90 -10.64 -2.08
C LEU A 53 -4.34 -10.14 -1.99
N LEU A 54 -5.13 -10.37 -3.04
CA LEU A 54 -6.53 -10.02 -3.09
C LEU A 54 -7.28 -11.10 -3.86
N ASP A 55 -8.44 -11.48 -3.37
CA ASP A 55 -9.30 -12.48 -3.99
C ASP A 55 -10.76 -12.08 -3.85
N LEU A 56 -11.40 -11.77 -4.97
CA LEU A 56 -12.72 -11.16 -5.03
C LEU A 56 -13.59 -11.80 -6.10
N LEU A 57 -14.81 -12.14 -5.73
CA LEU A 57 -15.89 -12.50 -6.63
C LEU A 57 -16.55 -11.22 -7.16
N THR A 58 -16.75 -11.15 -8.47
CA THR A 58 -17.32 -9.98 -9.16
C THR A 58 -18.41 -10.39 -10.14
N GLN A 59 -19.31 -9.46 -10.43
CA GLN A 59 -20.42 -9.67 -11.37
C GLN A 59 -20.03 -9.40 -12.83
N ASP A 60 -18.91 -8.71 -13.05
CA ASP A 60 -18.44 -8.30 -14.37
C ASP A 60 -16.90 -8.30 -14.39
N LEU A 61 -16.32 -8.30 -15.58
CA LEU A 61 -14.86 -8.23 -15.83
C LEU A 61 -14.31 -6.83 -15.57
N TRP A 62 -15.15 -5.80 -15.54
CA TRP A 62 -14.77 -4.42 -15.24
C TRP A 62 -15.97 -3.57 -14.80
N PRO A 63 -15.80 -2.56 -13.91
CA PRO A 63 -16.90 -1.68 -13.53
C PRO A 63 -17.56 -0.97 -14.72
N PRO A 64 -18.89 -1.03 -14.85
CA PRO A 64 -19.61 -0.31 -15.88
C PRO A 64 -19.40 1.20 -15.77
N GLU A 65 -19.60 1.91 -16.89
CA GLU A 65 -19.39 3.36 -16.93
C GLU A 65 -20.27 4.10 -15.91
N GLY A 66 -19.65 5.01 -15.14
CA GLY A 66 -20.33 5.79 -14.11
C GLY A 66 -20.81 5.00 -12.89
N LYS A 67 -20.54 3.68 -12.82
CA LYS A 67 -21.00 2.79 -11.75
C LYS A 67 -19.81 2.12 -11.04
N GLN A 68 -20.11 1.59 -9.86
CA GLN A 68 -19.19 0.75 -9.09
C GLN A 68 -19.71 -0.67 -9.07
N LEU A 69 -18.80 -1.64 -8.95
CA LEU A 69 -19.15 -3.05 -8.75
C LEU A 69 -19.00 -3.43 -7.28
N PHE A 70 -19.96 -4.18 -6.77
CA PHE A 70 -19.81 -4.85 -5.49
C PHE A 70 -18.95 -6.11 -5.66
N CYS A 71 -18.05 -6.32 -4.70
CA CYS A 71 -17.17 -7.48 -4.66
C CYS A 71 -17.39 -8.25 -3.36
N LEU A 72 -17.25 -9.58 -3.43
CA LEU A 72 -17.38 -10.46 -2.27
C LEU A 72 -16.14 -11.33 -2.14
N ARG A 73 -15.68 -11.60 -0.92
CA ARG A 73 -14.62 -12.61 -0.72
C ARG A 73 -15.18 -14.03 -0.91
N PRO A 74 -14.45 -14.95 -1.56
CA PRO A 74 -14.92 -16.33 -1.76
C PRO A 74 -15.39 -17.03 -0.47
N GLY A 75 -14.69 -16.84 0.65
CA GLY A 75 -15.07 -17.44 1.94
C GLY A 75 -16.40 -16.97 2.53
N ARG A 76 -17.13 -16.07 1.85
CA ARG A 76 -18.49 -15.63 2.26
C ARG A 76 -19.60 -16.27 1.43
N THR A 77 -19.30 -17.11 0.45
CA THR A 77 -20.31 -17.91 -0.24
C THR A 77 -20.53 -19.23 0.50
N ARG A 78 -21.77 -19.73 0.45
CA ARG A 78 -22.11 -21.07 1.00
C ARG A 78 -21.68 -22.20 0.08
N GLU A 79 -21.70 -21.94 -1.22
CA GLU A 79 -21.31 -22.88 -2.25
C GLU A 79 -19.83 -22.69 -2.63
N PRO A 80 -19.11 -23.78 -2.96
CA PRO A 80 -17.74 -23.71 -3.42
C PRO A 80 -17.67 -23.03 -4.80
N ILE A 81 -16.80 -22.02 -4.92
CA ILE A 81 -16.55 -21.32 -6.17
C ILE A 81 -15.38 -21.98 -6.89
N LEU A 82 -15.69 -22.61 -8.01
CA LEU A 82 -14.72 -23.28 -8.88
C LEU A 82 -14.33 -22.36 -10.03
N SER A 83 -13.05 -22.37 -10.39
CA SER A 83 -12.56 -21.70 -11.59
C SER A 83 -12.88 -22.55 -12.81
N LEU A 84 -13.46 -21.94 -13.85
CA LEU A 84 -13.76 -22.57 -15.13
C LEU A 84 -12.75 -22.22 -16.23
N GLY A 85 -11.87 -21.24 -15.98
CA GLY A 85 -10.82 -20.84 -16.92
C GLY A 85 -10.39 -19.39 -16.74
N ILE A 86 -9.21 -19.05 -17.25
CA ILE A 86 -8.65 -17.70 -17.18
C ILE A 86 -9.24 -16.83 -18.31
N LYS A 87 -9.76 -15.65 -17.96
CA LYS A 87 -10.28 -14.64 -18.92
C LYS A 87 -9.31 -13.47 -19.11
N GLU A 88 -8.72 -12.97 -18.04
CA GLU A 88 -7.72 -11.90 -18.11
C GLU A 88 -6.48 -12.26 -17.32
N LYS A 89 -5.30 -11.97 -17.87
CA LYS A 89 -4.01 -12.09 -17.18
C LYS A 89 -3.10 -10.95 -17.62
N PHE A 90 -2.81 -10.01 -16.73
CA PHE A 90 -2.01 -8.83 -17.02
C PHE A 90 -1.05 -8.49 -15.88
N PRO A 91 0.16 -7.97 -16.16
CA PRO A 91 0.99 -7.36 -15.14
C PRO A 91 0.31 -6.14 -14.51
N ILE A 92 0.64 -5.81 -13.26
CA ILE A 92 0.22 -4.57 -12.59
C ILE A 92 1.44 -3.63 -12.52
N LYS A 93 1.29 -2.42 -13.07
CA LYS A 93 2.32 -1.36 -13.04
C LYS A 93 2.47 -0.71 -11.68
N ALA A 94 1.35 -0.53 -10.98
CA ALA A 94 1.35 0.10 -9.67
C ALA A 94 0.22 -0.47 -8.80
N LEU A 95 0.56 -0.78 -7.56
CA LEU A 95 -0.35 -1.23 -6.52
C LEU A 95 -0.06 -0.40 -5.28
N LYS A 96 -1.06 0.33 -4.76
CA LYS A 96 -0.88 1.19 -3.59
C LYS A 96 -2.08 1.16 -2.67
N ARG A 97 -1.88 0.75 -1.42
CA ARG A 97 -2.88 0.87 -0.35
C ARG A 97 -2.84 2.29 0.25
N THR A 98 -4.00 2.84 0.57
CA THR A 98 -4.12 4.10 1.31
C THR A 98 -5.38 4.01 2.15
N GLY A 99 -5.21 3.51 3.37
CA GLY A 99 -6.32 3.22 4.26
C GLY A 99 -7.32 2.24 3.68
N PRO A 100 -8.62 2.59 3.59
CA PRO A 100 -9.62 1.69 3.01
C PRO A 100 -9.50 1.56 1.48
N LEU A 101 -8.61 2.32 0.81
CA LEU A 101 -8.46 2.31 -0.63
C LEU A 101 -7.27 1.47 -1.08
N LEU A 102 -7.43 0.71 -2.16
CA LEU A 102 -6.36 0.04 -2.87
C LEU A 102 -6.39 0.51 -4.32
N TYR A 103 -5.42 1.35 -4.69
CA TYR A 103 -5.23 1.83 -6.05
C TYR A 103 -4.49 0.79 -6.88
N VAL A 104 -4.99 0.53 -8.09
CA VAL A 104 -4.42 -0.43 -9.03
C VAL A 104 -4.27 0.20 -10.41
N VAL A 105 -3.07 0.10 -10.97
CA VAL A 105 -2.77 0.43 -12.37
C VAL A 105 -2.32 -0.83 -13.10
N ILE A 106 -3.17 -1.34 -13.98
CA ILE A 106 -2.93 -2.55 -14.77
C ILE A 106 -2.12 -2.20 -16.03
N ASP A 107 -1.21 -3.08 -16.46
CA ASP A 107 -0.48 -2.91 -17.72
C ASP A 107 -1.33 -3.31 -18.93
N ARG A 108 -2.22 -2.40 -19.33
CA ARG A 108 -2.99 -2.50 -20.58
C ARG A 108 -3.38 -1.12 -21.11
N ARG A 109 -3.83 -1.07 -22.36
CA ARG A 109 -4.12 0.19 -23.07
C ARG A 109 -5.34 0.94 -22.52
N VAL A 110 -6.44 0.24 -22.30
CA VAL A 110 -7.74 0.77 -21.82
C VAL A 110 -8.14 0.10 -20.51
N ARG A 111 -9.08 0.70 -19.75
CA ARG A 111 -9.57 0.12 -18.48
C ARG A 111 -8.41 -0.23 -17.52
N LYS A 112 -7.44 0.67 -17.40
CA LYS A 112 -6.17 0.39 -16.73
C LYS A 112 -6.06 0.96 -15.31
N ARG A 113 -6.95 1.86 -14.91
CA ARG A 113 -6.93 2.54 -13.60
C ARG A 113 -8.22 2.24 -12.83
N CYS A 114 -8.07 1.72 -11.63
CA CYS A 114 -9.18 1.48 -10.72
C CYS A 114 -8.75 1.54 -9.26
N GLU A 115 -9.72 1.53 -8.37
CA GLU A 115 -9.52 1.36 -6.94
C GLU A 115 -10.52 0.37 -6.34
N PHE A 116 -10.09 -0.33 -5.30
CA PHE A 116 -10.97 -1.11 -4.42
C PHE A 116 -11.16 -0.34 -3.11
N LEU A 117 -12.40 -0.08 -2.75
CA LEU A 117 -12.79 0.53 -1.49
C LEU A 117 -13.30 -0.54 -0.54
N PHE A 118 -12.65 -0.66 0.61
CA PHE A 118 -13.00 -1.60 1.67
C PHE A 118 -13.67 -0.81 2.80
N THR A 119 -14.89 -1.17 3.15
CA THR A 119 -15.66 -0.51 4.21
C THR A 119 -16.25 -1.52 5.15
N LYS A 120 -16.42 -1.17 6.43
CA LYS A 120 -17.20 -1.96 7.39
C LYS A 120 -18.56 -1.30 7.60
N LYS A 121 -19.61 -2.12 7.66
CA LYS A 121 -20.97 -1.68 7.97
C LYS A 121 -21.53 -2.52 9.10
N ARG A 122 -22.19 -1.88 10.06
CA ARG A 122 -22.89 -2.58 11.14
C ARG A 122 -24.05 -3.40 10.58
N TYR A 123 -24.24 -4.60 11.11
CA TYR A 123 -25.45 -5.35 10.83
C TYR A 123 -26.66 -4.58 11.37
N LYS A 124 -27.79 -4.64 10.65
CA LYS A 124 -29.02 -3.96 11.10
C LYS A 124 -29.68 -4.67 12.29
N ASN A 125 -29.59 -5.99 12.33
CA ASN A 125 -30.42 -6.83 13.21
C ASN A 125 -29.59 -7.72 14.17
N GLN A 126 -28.27 -7.52 14.23
CA GLN A 126 -27.40 -8.27 15.13
C GLN A 126 -26.17 -7.43 15.51
N PRO A 127 -25.56 -7.67 16.68
CA PRO A 127 -24.28 -7.06 17.01
C PRO A 127 -23.19 -7.50 16.02
N GLY A 128 -22.31 -6.58 15.67
CA GLY A 128 -21.17 -6.82 14.79
C GLY A 128 -21.16 -5.99 13.50
N GLU A 129 -20.10 -6.16 12.72
CA GLU A 129 -19.87 -5.46 11.46
C GLU A 129 -19.52 -6.44 10.34
N TYR A 130 -19.84 -6.07 9.10
CA TYR A 130 -19.46 -6.82 7.91
C TYR A 130 -18.72 -5.94 6.92
N GLU A 131 -17.74 -6.54 6.25
CA GLU A 131 -17.00 -5.92 5.17
C GLU A 131 -17.87 -5.80 3.91
N GLN A 132 -17.77 -4.65 3.26
CA GLN A 132 -18.22 -4.40 1.89
C GLN A 132 -17.04 -3.90 1.07
N ILE A 133 -16.86 -4.51 -0.10
CA ILE A 133 -15.78 -4.16 -1.03
C ILE A 133 -16.41 -3.64 -2.31
N PHE A 134 -15.96 -2.47 -2.76
CA PHE A 134 -16.43 -1.86 -4.00
C PHE A 134 -15.27 -1.62 -4.97
N TRP A 135 -15.40 -2.15 -6.18
CA TRP A 135 -14.49 -1.91 -7.27
C TRP A 135 -14.97 -0.74 -8.12
N ARG A 136 -14.13 0.28 -8.23
CA ARG A 136 -14.45 1.57 -8.84
C ARG A 136 -13.43 1.88 -9.92
N SER A 137 -13.89 2.19 -11.13
CA SER A 137 -13.02 2.61 -12.22
C SER A 137 -12.94 4.13 -12.31
N GLU A 138 -11.98 4.64 -13.08
CA GLU A 138 -11.82 6.06 -13.35
C GLU A 138 -13.12 6.74 -13.87
N SER A 139 -13.95 6.02 -14.63
CA SER A 139 -15.19 6.57 -15.20
C SER A 139 -16.21 6.98 -14.15
N LEU A 140 -16.21 6.35 -12.96
CA LEU A 140 -17.08 6.70 -11.85
C LEU A 140 -16.89 8.16 -11.40
N PHE A 141 -15.68 8.69 -11.54
CA PHE A 141 -15.30 10.01 -11.04
C PHE A 141 -15.42 11.11 -12.08
N ARG A 142 -15.59 10.78 -13.36
CA ARG A 142 -15.74 11.78 -14.43
C ARG A 142 -16.96 12.69 -14.27
N GLN A 143 -18.00 12.20 -13.57
CA GLN A 143 -19.27 12.90 -13.38
C GLN A 143 -19.49 13.44 -11.96
N LYS A 144 -18.54 13.21 -11.03
CA LYS A 144 -18.69 13.61 -9.62
C LYS A 144 -17.60 14.60 -9.26
N VAL A 145 -17.98 15.82 -8.87
CA VAL A 145 -17.05 16.75 -8.20
C VAL A 145 -16.50 16.04 -6.97
N ALA A 146 -15.17 15.95 -6.89
CA ALA A 146 -14.51 15.30 -5.77
C ALA A 146 -14.95 15.98 -4.47
N ARG A 147 -15.70 15.26 -3.64
CA ARG A 147 -15.96 15.69 -2.26
C ARG A 147 -14.67 15.45 -1.48
N LEU A 148 -13.83 16.48 -1.40
CA LEU A 148 -12.75 16.51 -0.43
C LEU A 148 -13.39 16.22 0.93
N LYS A 149 -12.97 15.14 1.61
CA LYS A 149 -13.43 14.86 2.97
C LYS A 149 -13.17 16.14 3.76
N ARG A 150 -14.24 16.75 4.27
CA ARG A 150 -14.18 18.00 5.04
C ARG A 150 -13.07 17.84 6.06
N ARG A 151 -12.15 18.83 6.13
CA ARG A 151 -11.11 18.93 7.16
C ARG A 151 -11.69 18.40 8.46
N LEU A 152 -11.16 17.29 8.97
CA LEU A 152 -11.38 17.02 10.37
C LEU A 152 -10.76 18.24 11.06
N ASP A 153 -11.55 19.00 11.82
CA ASP A 153 -11.02 19.92 12.82
C ASP A 153 -10.38 19.07 13.93
N LEU A 154 -9.39 18.27 13.55
CA LEU A 154 -8.48 17.66 14.49
C LEU A 154 -7.75 18.84 15.11
N GLU A 155 -8.02 19.08 16.38
CA GLU A 155 -7.18 19.92 17.21
C GLU A 155 -5.81 19.24 17.31
N VAL A 156 -4.95 19.51 16.32
CA VAL A 156 -3.58 19.01 16.29
C VAL A 156 -2.69 19.99 17.03
N THR A 157 -1.96 19.50 18.03
CA THR A 157 -0.89 20.23 18.68
C THR A 157 0.35 20.18 17.79
N ILE A 158 0.84 21.34 17.35
CA ILE A 158 2.07 21.44 16.58
C ILE A 158 3.25 21.55 17.54
N LEU A 159 4.19 20.63 17.43
CA LEU A 159 5.44 20.65 18.15
C LEU A 159 6.38 21.64 17.47
N VAL A 160 7.04 22.49 18.26
CA VAL A 160 7.95 23.52 17.81
C VAL A 160 9.30 23.26 18.47
N ASP A 161 10.37 23.19 17.68
CA ASP A 161 11.70 22.98 18.23
C ASP A 161 12.09 24.13 19.18
N ILE A 162 12.74 23.81 20.31
CA ILE A 162 13.16 24.82 21.28
C ILE A 162 14.22 25.78 20.74
N ARG A 163 15.01 25.35 19.74
CA ARG A 163 16.09 26.15 19.15
C ARG A 163 15.57 27.14 18.11
N GLU A 164 14.32 26.97 17.66
CA GLU A 164 13.69 27.92 16.74
C GLU A 164 13.41 29.24 17.47
N ARG A 165 14.14 30.28 17.09
CA ARG A 165 14.14 31.58 17.77
C ARG A 165 12.92 32.42 17.44
N TYR A 166 12.43 32.29 16.20
CA TYR A 166 11.31 33.08 15.68
C TYR A 166 10.21 32.15 15.15
N PRO A 167 9.55 31.38 16.05
CA PRO A 167 8.61 30.36 15.64
C PRO A 167 7.37 30.95 14.98
N TYR A 168 6.77 30.20 14.07
CA TYR A 168 5.43 30.44 13.56
C TYR A 168 4.39 30.39 14.68
N GLN A 169 3.29 31.10 14.47
CA GLN A 169 2.17 31.11 15.41
C GLN A 169 1.07 30.16 14.94
N PHE A 170 0.79 29.14 15.74
CA PHE A 170 -0.32 28.22 15.50
C PHE A 170 -1.29 28.21 16.69
N PRO A 171 -2.57 27.81 16.48
CA PRO A 171 -3.57 27.82 17.55
C PRO A 171 -3.20 26.97 18.78
N LYS A 172 -2.60 25.79 18.57
CA LYS A 172 -2.09 24.91 19.64
C LYS A 172 -0.66 24.53 19.34
N THR A 173 0.25 24.85 20.26
CA THR A 173 1.67 24.54 20.14
C THR A 173 2.25 23.99 21.43
N SER A 174 3.30 23.19 21.30
CA SER A 174 4.15 22.76 22.42
C SER A 174 5.61 22.89 22.01
N ARG A 175 6.47 23.30 22.94
CA ARG A 175 7.91 23.50 22.71
C ARG A 175 8.65 22.24 23.17
N VAL A 176 9.36 21.59 22.26
CA VAL A 176 10.07 20.32 22.51
C VAL A 176 11.43 20.32 21.81
N THR A 177 12.33 19.42 22.19
CA THR A 177 13.54 19.19 21.39
C THR A 177 13.20 18.20 20.29
N LEU A 178 13.19 18.66 19.04
CA LEU A 178 12.97 17.79 17.90
C LEU A 178 14.30 17.13 17.47
N PRO A 179 14.26 15.89 16.95
CA PRO A 179 15.44 15.25 16.38
C PRO A 179 15.95 16.04 15.15
N VAL A 180 15.03 16.45 14.28
CA VAL A 180 15.27 17.25 13.07
C VAL A 180 14.04 18.10 12.75
N GLY A 181 14.21 19.19 12.02
CA GLY A 181 13.14 20.10 11.66
C GLY A 181 12.85 21.14 12.75
N ASP A 182 12.09 22.16 12.36
CA ASP A 182 11.67 23.23 13.27
C ASP A 182 10.24 23.01 13.80
N TYR A 183 9.43 22.26 13.06
CA TYR A 183 8.05 21.95 13.41
C TYR A 183 7.73 20.48 13.15
N ALA A 184 6.94 19.88 14.03
CA ALA A 184 6.49 18.51 13.86
C ALA A 184 5.06 18.31 14.38
N VAL A 185 4.48 17.16 14.03
CA VAL A 185 3.24 16.66 14.61
C VAL A 185 3.39 15.19 14.91
N GLU A 186 2.78 14.77 16.02
CA GLU A 186 2.81 13.40 16.50
C GLU A 186 1.43 12.75 16.46
N ARG A 187 1.41 11.44 16.30
CA ARG A 187 0.25 10.58 16.45
C ARG A 187 0.70 9.28 17.10
N GLU A 188 -0.01 8.82 18.13
CA GLU A 188 0.32 7.56 18.85
C GLU A 188 1.79 7.51 19.33
N GLY A 189 2.32 8.65 19.78
CA GLY A 189 3.69 8.77 20.28
C GLY A 189 4.79 8.73 19.21
N ARG A 190 4.44 8.87 17.92
CA ARG A 190 5.40 8.90 16.80
C ARG A 190 5.25 10.17 16.00
N ILE A 191 6.37 10.74 15.53
CA ILE A 191 6.36 11.88 14.61
C ILE A 191 5.88 11.39 13.24
N VAL A 192 4.78 11.99 12.76
CA VAL A 192 4.15 11.63 11.48
C VAL A 192 4.34 12.71 10.42
N GLY A 193 4.63 13.93 10.83
CA GLY A 193 4.92 15.05 9.95
C GLY A 193 6.01 15.93 10.52
N VAL A 194 6.94 16.38 9.67
CA VAL A 194 8.05 17.26 10.03
C VAL A 194 8.24 18.35 8.98
N VAL A 195 8.58 19.56 9.41
CA VAL A 195 8.87 20.71 8.55
C VAL A 195 10.13 21.42 9.04
N GLU A 196 11.12 21.50 8.16
CA GLU A 196 12.28 22.40 8.29
C GLU A 196 11.94 23.74 7.66
N ARG A 197 12.21 24.84 8.37
CA ARG A 197 11.99 26.20 7.88
C ARG A 197 13.32 26.81 7.45
N LYS A 198 13.33 27.47 6.30
CA LYS A 198 14.46 28.25 5.82
C LYS A 198 14.02 29.62 5.33
N THR A 199 14.74 30.65 5.75
CA THR A 199 14.70 31.93 5.05
C THR A 199 15.45 31.83 3.72
N PHE A 200 15.24 32.80 2.82
CA PHE A 200 16.02 32.90 1.58
C PHE A 200 17.54 32.82 1.83
N ALA A 201 18.02 33.62 2.80
CA ALA A 201 19.44 33.71 3.12
C ALA A 201 19.98 32.40 3.72
N ASP A 202 19.23 31.77 4.63
CA ASP A 202 19.66 30.53 5.26
C ASP A 202 19.66 29.35 4.29
N PHE A 203 18.71 29.33 3.34
CA PHE A 203 18.72 28.33 2.28
C PHE A 203 19.93 28.48 1.36
N LEU A 204 20.27 29.71 0.92
CA LEU A 204 21.49 29.95 0.13
C LEU A 204 22.77 29.58 0.87
N ARG A 205 22.87 29.89 2.18
CA ARG A 205 23.99 29.43 3.02
C ARG A 205 24.05 27.91 3.11
N SER A 206 22.89 27.25 3.20
CA SER A 206 22.82 25.78 3.22
C SER A 206 23.27 25.18 1.89
N ILE A 207 22.98 25.81 0.76
CA ILE A 207 23.49 25.41 -0.56
C ILE A 207 25.02 25.53 -0.65
N GLN A 208 25.63 26.54 -0.01
CA GLN A 208 27.10 26.61 0.05
C GLN A 208 27.69 25.39 0.78
N ALA A 209 26.98 24.88 1.79
CA ALA A 209 27.31 23.66 2.52
C ALA A 209 26.50 22.45 2.02
N PHE A 210 26.41 22.27 0.70
CA PHE A 210 25.49 21.32 0.04
C PHE A 210 25.48 19.90 0.63
N ASN A 211 26.65 19.33 0.94
CA ASN A 211 26.72 17.98 1.52
C ASN A 211 26.03 17.89 2.89
N ARG A 212 26.16 18.93 3.72
CA ARG A 212 25.44 19.02 5.00
C ARG A 212 23.94 19.17 4.77
N LEU A 213 23.54 19.96 3.79
CA LEU A 213 22.13 20.08 3.40
C LEU A 213 21.56 18.72 2.96
N CYS A 214 22.30 17.95 2.16
CA CYS A 214 21.92 16.58 1.80
C CYS A 214 21.78 15.66 3.02
N MET A 215 22.65 15.78 4.04
CA MET A 215 22.51 15.01 5.29
C MET A 215 21.22 15.35 6.04
N VAL A 216 20.87 16.65 6.12
CA VAL A 216 19.60 17.09 6.72
C VAL A 216 18.40 16.55 5.94
N PHE A 217 18.45 16.61 4.60
CA PHE A 217 17.39 16.04 3.76
C PHE A 217 17.27 14.52 3.93
N ALA A 218 18.39 13.81 4.07
CA ALA A 218 18.39 12.37 4.31
C ALA A 218 17.73 12.02 5.65
N GLU A 219 18.00 12.80 6.70
CA GLU A 219 17.36 12.64 8.02
C GLU A 219 15.86 13.00 7.95
N LEU A 220 15.48 14.09 7.29
CA LEU A 220 14.08 14.43 7.06
C LEU A 220 13.34 13.32 6.29
N ALA A 221 13.99 12.68 5.33
CA ALA A 221 13.39 11.61 4.52
C ALA A 221 13.06 10.35 5.34
N THR A 222 13.51 10.20 6.58
CA THR A 222 13.13 9.07 7.45
C THR A 222 11.72 9.21 8.02
N PHE A 223 11.11 10.38 7.93
CA PHE A 223 9.76 10.63 8.45
C PHE A 223 8.69 10.42 7.38
N PRO A 224 7.46 9.98 7.75
CA PRO A 224 6.41 9.67 6.77
C PRO A 224 6.03 10.86 5.87
N HIS A 225 5.99 12.06 6.45
CA HIS A 225 5.64 13.29 5.74
C HIS A 225 6.64 14.38 6.11
N ALA A 226 7.59 14.67 5.21
CA ALA A 226 8.63 15.66 5.45
C ALA A 226 8.58 16.79 4.44
N ALA A 227 8.87 18.01 4.91
CA ALA A 227 8.99 19.17 4.04
C ALA A 227 10.11 20.11 4.47
N VAL A 228 10.68 20.81 3.49
CA VAL A 228 11.50 22.01 3.68
C VAL A 228 10.74 23.18 3.09
N VAL A 229 10.39 24.14 3.93
CA VAL A 229 9.68 25.36 3.56
C VAL A 229 10.68 26.50 3.43
N VAL A 230 10.77 27.08 2.23
CA VAL A 230 11.63 28.22 1.95
C VAL A 230 10.78 29.48 1.82
N GLU A 231 11.06 30.48 2.66
CA GLU A 231 10.36 31.78 2.69
C GLU A 231 10.85 32.74 1.59
N ALA A 232 10.81 32.27 0.34
CA ALA A 232 11.00 33.09 -0.84
C ALA A 232 10.37 32.43 -2.06
N PRO A 233 9.92 33.23 -3.04
CA PRO A 233 9.47 32.69 -4.33
C PRO A 233 10.66 32.11 -5.11
N TYR A 234 10.40 31.06 -5.90
CA TYR A 234 11.43 30.33 -6.64
C TYR A 234 12.27 31.24 -7.57
N HIS A 235 11.66 32.21 -8.25
CA HIS A 235 12.37 33.08 -9.19
C HIS A 235 13.51 33.89 -8.55
N TYR A 236 13.49 34.15 -7.23
CA TYR A 236 14.58 34.84 -6.55
C TYR A 236 15.91 34.07 -6.60
N PHE A 237 15.85 32.75 -6.69
CA PHE A 237 17.03 31.88 -6.78
C PHE A 237 17.68 31.91 -8.17
N LEU A 238 16.97 32.44 -9.17
CA LEU A 238 17.44 32.58 -10.54
C LEU A 238 18.03 33.98 -10.80
N GLU A 239 17.78 34.94 -9.91
CA GLU A 239 18.25 36.32 -10.05
C GLU A 239 19.69 36.50 -9.55
N GLY A 240 20.63 36.75 -10.48
CA GLY A 240 22.05 36.98 -10.16
C GLY A 240 22.28 38.02 -9.07
N LYS A 241 21.57 39.16 -9.12
CA LYS A 241 21.67 40.24 -8.12
C LYS A 241 21.31 39.81 -6.69
N ARG A 242 20.40 38.84 -6.51
CA ARG A 242 19.97 38.35 -5.19
C ARG A 242 20.87 37.25 -4.64
N VAL A 243 21.45 36.46 -5.54
CA VAL A 243 22.30 35.30 -5.20
C VAL A 243 23.76 35.70 -5.03
N ALA A 244 24.25 36.69 -5.79
CA ALA A 244 25.63 37.15 -5.77
C ALA A 244 26.21 37.48 -4.38
N PRO A 245 25.46 38.09 -3.43
CA PRO A 245 25.96 38.34 -2.06
C PRO A 245 26.42 37.07 -1.32
N PHE A 246 25.93 35.89 -1.73
CA PHE A 246 26.29 34.60 -1.16
C PHE A 246 27.42 33.91 -1.95
N ARG A 247 28.12 34.60 -2.85
CA ARG A 247 29.19 34.04 -3.70
C ARG A 247 28.74 32.80 -4.48
N LEU A 248 27.47 32.75 -4.86
CA LEU A 248 26.85 31.69 -5.63
C LEU A 248 26.48 32.21 -7.02
N LYS A 249 26.44 31.31 -8.01
CA LYS A 249 25.90 31.57 -9.34
C LYS A 249 24.47 31.03 -9.42
N PRO A 250 23.50 31.72 -10.05
CA PRO A 250 22.13 31.24 -10.20
C PRO A 250 22.04 29.81 -10.77
N SER A 251 22.84 29.49 -11.79
CA SER A 251 22.89 28.14 -12.37
C SER A 251 23.28 27.05 -11.37
N LYS A 252 24.20 27.34 -10.44
CA LYS A 252 24.60 26.41 -9.38
C LYS A 252 23.50 26.24 -8.33
N VAL A 253 22.78 27.32 -8.01
CA VAL A 253 21.64 27.28 -7.07
C VAL A 253 20.49 26.47 -7.67
N GLU A 254 20.14 26.72 -8.92
CA GLU A 254 19.13 25.97 -9.66
C GLU A 254 19.48 24.48 -9.73
N GLN A 255 20.72 24.16 -10.10
CA GLN A 255 21.21 22.78 -10.13
C GLN A 255 21.08 22.11 -8.75
N ALA A 256 21.50 22.79 -7.68
CA ALA A 256 21.39 22.27 -6.31
C ALA A 256 19.94 22.00 -5.89
N ILE A 257 19.01 22.89 -6.24
CA ILE A 257 17.58 22.72 -5.96
C ILE A 257 17.03 21.47 -6.67
N HIS A 258 17.30 21.33 -7.98
CA HIS A 258 16.86 20.16 -8.74
C HIS A 258 17.51 18.87 -8.24
N GLU A 259 18.78 18.91 -7.86
CA GLU A 259 19.48 17.77 -7.29
C GLU A 259 18.85 17.31 -5.97
N LEU A 260 18.46 18.24 -5.08
CA LEU A 260 17.72 17.90 -3.85
C LEU A 260 16.37 17.25 -4.15
N LEU A 261 15.59 17.82 -5.09
CA LEU A 261 14.27 17.30 -5.47
C LEU A 261 14.34 15.87 -6.03
N VAL A 262 15.38 15.57 -6.82
CA VAL A 262 15.57 14.24 -7.42
C VAL A 262 16.17 13.25 -6.44
N LYS A 263 17.14 13.67 -5.61
CA LYS A 263 17.77 12.79 -4.61
C LYS A 263 16.84 12.42 -3.46
N PHE A 264 15.94 13.31 -3.08
CA PHE A 264 15.07 13.14 -1.91
C PHE A 264 13.59 13.30 -2.28
N PRO A 265 13.03 12.41 -3.12
CA PRO A 265 11.64 12.54 -3.61
C PRO A 265 10.58 12.43 -2.50
N GLY A 266 10.93 11.92 -1.32
CA GLY A 266 10.06 11.86 -0.14
C GLY A 266 10.00 13.15 0.68
N VAL A 267 10.87 14.13 0.40
CA VAL A 267 10.91 15.42 1.11
C VAL A 267 10.36 16.52 0.19
N HIS A 268 9.27 17.16 0.60
CA HIS A 268 8.71 18.27 -0.15
C HIS A 268 9.55 19.53 0.01
N LEU A 269 10.24 19.97 -1.03
CA LEU A 269 10.90 21.29 -1.04
C LEU A 269 9.96 22.32 -1.68
N VAL A 270 9.46 23.26 -0.89
CA VAL A 270 8.46 24.26 -1.32
C VAL A 270 8.95 25.69 -1.14
N PHE A 271 8.70 26.51 -2.15
CA PHE A 271 9.07 27.92 -2.21
C PHE A 271 7.83 28.78 -2.01
N LEU A 272 7.77 29.51 -0.91
CA LEU A 272 6.59 30.27 -0.47
C LEU A 272 6.96 31.73 -0.33
N GLU A 273 6.14 32.60 -0.93
CA GLU A 273 6.45 34.01 -1.17
C GLU A 273 6.98 34.77 0.06
N ASN A 274 6.42 34.50 1.24
CA ASN A 274 6.79 35.16 2.47
C ASN A 274 6.45 34.30 3.70
N ARG A 275 6.91 34.76 4.87
CA ARG A 275 6.69 34.14 6.18
C ARG A 275 5.22 33.81 6.47
N LYS A 276 4.28 34.70 6.13
CA LYS A 276 2.84 34.51 6.43
C LYS A 276 2.27 33.35 5.63
N VAL A 277 2.58 33.29 4.32
CA VAL A 277 2.17 32.18 3.45
C VAL A 277 2.82 30.87 3.91
N ALA A 278 4.09 30.92 4.27
CA ALA A 278 4.84 29.77 4.78
C ALA A 278 4.23 29.18 6.06
N GLN A 279 3.84 30.04 7.01
CA GLN A 279 3.13 29.63 8.22
C GLN A 279 1.79 28.94 7.91
N LEU A 280 0.97 29.53 7.03
CA LEU A 280 -0.33 28.95 6.67
C LEU A 280 -0.18 27.59 6.00
N TRP A 281 0.77 27.46 5.08
CA TRP A 281 1.09 26.21 4.41
C TRP A 281 1.61 25.16 5.38
N CYS A 282 2.57 25.51 6.25
CA CYS A 282 3.16 24.62 7.25
C CYS A 282 2.09 24.01 8.16
N GLY A 283 1.22 24.85 8.75
CA GLY A 283 0.14 24.36 9.60
C GLY A 283 -0.86 23.48 8.85
N ALA A 284 -1.16 23.78 7.59
CA ALA A 284 -2.05 22.96 6.77
C ALA A 284 -1.45 21.61 6.40
N PHE A 285 -0.17 21.58 6.03
CA PHE A 285 0.58 20.36 5.72
C PHE A 285 0.65 19.43 6.93
N LEU A 286 1.04 19.95 8.10
CA LEU A 286 1.12 19.17 9.33
C LEU A 286 -0.25 18.59 9.76
N ARG A 287 -1.34 19.36 9.67
CA ARG A 287 -2.70 18.83 9.94
C ARG A 287 -3.11 17.73 8.95
N ALA A 288 -2.70 17.86 7.68
CA ALA A 288 -2.98 16.86 6.67
C ALA A 288 -2.17 15.57 6.91
N ALA A 289 -0.93 15.69 7.37
CA ALA A 289 -0.08 14.55 7.73
C ALA A 289 -0.72 13.68 8.82
N VAL A 290 -1.27 14.29 9.88
CA VAL A 290 -2.02 13.55 10.92
C VAL A 290 -3.25 12.85 10.34
N SER A 291 -4.01 13.56 9.48
CA SER A 291 -5.25 13.02 8.89
C SER A 291 -5.01 11.82 7.96
N GLN A 292 -3.84 11.75 7.31
CA GLN A 292 -3.48 10.60 6.47
C GLN A 292 -3.25 9.35 7.31
N MET A 293 -2.62 9.48 8.48
CA MET A 293 -2.39 8.35 9.38
C MET A 293 -3.70 7.72 9.89
N ASP A 294 -4.74 8.53 10.14
CA ASP A 294 -6.08 8.04 10.52
C ASP A 294 -6.75 7.21 9.41
N LEU A 295 -6.35 7.42 8.15
CA LEU A 295 -6.83 6.60 7.05
C LEU A 295 -6.03 5.31 6.97
N SER A 296 -4.71 5.38 7.16
CA SER A 296 -3.78 4.25 7.15
C SER A 296 -4.03 3.27 8.31
N GLN A 297 -5.05 2.40 8.16
CA GLN A 297 -5.00 1.09 8.82
C GLN A 297 -3.69 0.40 8.41
N PRO A 298 -3.06 -0.37 9.30
CA PRO A 298 -1.72 -0.91 9.03
C PRO A 298 -1.67 -1.58 7.66
N ASP A 299 -0.60 -1.30 6.92
CA ASP A 299 -0.23 -1.97 5.69
C ASP A 299 0.01 -3.44 6.02
N ILE A 300 -1.09 -4.16 6.06
CA ILE A 300 -1.11 -5.59 5.99
C ILE A 300 -1.98 -5.73 4.75
N PHE A 301 -1.35 -6.12 3.64
CA PHE A 301 -2.00 -7.11 2.82
C PHE A 301 -2.47 -8.14 3.84
N GLU A 302 -3.73 -8.05 4.28
CA GLU A 302 -4.44 -9.21 4.78
C GLU A 302 -4.37 -10.14 3.57
N THR A 303 -3.25 -10.88 3.49
CA THR A 303 -3.31 -12.30 3.28
C THR A 303 -4.65 -12.68 3.88
N PRO A 304 -5.56 -13.32 3.13
CA PRO A 304 -6.45 -14.19 3.85
C PRO A 304 -5.52 -14.89 4.83
N LYS A 305 -5.83 -14.86 6.12
CA LYS A 305 -5.41 -16.00 6.92
C LYS A 305 -6.00 -17.19 6.13
N VAL A 306 -5.27 -17.70 5.14
CA VAL A 306 -4.91 -19.11 5.10
C VAL A 306 -4.58 -19.29 6.54
N ALA A 307 -5.56 -19.87 7.27
CA ALA A 307 -5.37 -20.23 8.64
C ALA A 307 -3.92 -20.69 8.66
N GLU A 308 -3.09 -19.99 9.44
CA GLU A 308 -1.80 -20.55 9.74
C GLU A 308 -2.10 -22.01 10.00
N GLU A 309 -1.28 -22.89 9.46
CA GLU A 309 -1.03 -24.16 10.11
C GLU A 309 -0.49 -23.86 11.53
N SER A 310 -1.23 -23.10 12.36
CA SER A 310 -1.59 -23.59 13.67
C SER A 310 -1.93 -25.04 13.43
N SER A 311 -1.01 -25.89 13.83
CA SER A 311 -1.32 -27.17 14.40
C SER A 311 -2.59 -26.98 15.23
N LEU A 312 -3.75 -27.10 14.61
CA LEU A 312 -5.00 -27.29 15.30
C LEU A 312 -4.77 -28.65 15.95
N THR A 313 -4.29 -28.63 17.19
CA THR A 313 -4.34 -29.80 18.04
C THR A 313 -5.83 -30.00 18.30
N TYR A 314 -6.48 -30.69 17.37
CA TYR A 314 -7.84 -31.15 17.55
C TYR A 314 -7.80 -32.10 18.74
N THR A 315 -8.48 -31.74 19.82
CA THR A 315 -8.60 -32.58 21.02
C THR A 315 -9.55 -33.75 20.80
N ASP A 316 -10.35 -33.72 19.73
CA ASP A 316 -11.39 -34.70 19.40
C ASP A 316 -11.30 -35.11 17.90
N PRO A 317 -11.26 -36.41 17.60
CA PRO A 317 -11.25 -36.93 16.22
C PRO A 317 -12.46 -36.54 15.39
N GLU A 318 -13.66 -36.39 15.99
CA GLU A 318 -14.87 -36.08 15.23
C GLU A 318 -14.85 -34.66 14.65
N SER A 319 -14.44 -33.70 15.46
CA SER A 319 -14.24 -32.30 15.07
C SER A 319 -13.19 -32.17 13.95
N PHE A 320 -12.15 -33.00 13.97
CA PHE A 320 -11.16 -33.07 12.89
C PHE A 320 -11.76 -33.62 11.58
N MET A 321 -12.55 -34.69 11.67
CA MET A 321 -13.20 -35.30 10.51
C MET A 321 -14.20 -34.34 9.84
N ALA A 322 -14.95 -33.58 10.65
CA ALA A 322 -15.88 -32.55 10.17
C ALA A 322 -15.19 -31.43 9.40
N VAL A 323 -13.96 -31.05 9.80
CA VAL A 323 -13.19 -30.01 9.12
C VAL A 323 -12.55 -30.51 7.83
N LEU A 324 -12.03 -31.74 7.82
CA LEU A 324 -11.43 -32.31 6.61
C LEU A 324 -12.46 -32.60 5.51
N GLY A 325 -13.68 -32.98 5.90
CA GLY A 325 -14.78 -33.33 4.98
C GLY A 325 -14.54 -34.65 4.21
N THR A 326 -13.35 -34.88 3.67
CA THR A 326 -12.93 -36.15 3.08
C THR A 326 -11.52 -36.53 3.56
N PHE A 327 -11.37 -37.73 4.07
CA PHE A 327 -10.12 -38.19 4.69
C PHE A 327 -9.92 -39.70 4.56
N THR A 328 -8.69 -40.15 4.76
CA THR A 328 -8.35 -41.58 4.88
C THR A 328 -8.15 -41.95 6.34
N PHE A 329 -8.31 -43.24 6.67
CA PHE A 329 -8.04 -43.71 8.04
C PHE A 329 -6.58 -43.45 8.46
N ARG A 330 -5.64 -43.50 7.51
CA ARG A 330 -4.23 -43.16 7.74
C ARG A 330 -4.07 -41.71 8.19
N GLN A 331 -4.70 -40.76 7.50
CA GLN A 331 -4.68 -39.33 7.87
C GLN A 331 -5.30 -39.09 9.25
N LEU A 332 -6.37 -39.81 9.59
CA LEU A 332 -6.97 -39.77 10.93
C LEU A 332 -5.98 -40.28 12.00
N LYS A 333 -5.28 -41.39 11.73
CA LYS A 333 -4.33 -41.98 12.68
C LYS A 333 -3.05 -41.15 12.84
N GLU A 334 -2.57 -40.51 11.77
CA GLU A 334 -1.41 -39.61 11.80
C GLU A 334 -1.69 -38.35 12.65
N ASN A 335 -2.93 -37.86 12.68
CA ASN A 335 -3.34 -36.70 13.47
C ASN A 335 -3.77 -37.04 14.91
N PHE A 336 -4.08 -38.31 15.20
CA PHE A 336 -4.41 -38.81 16.54
C PHE A 336 -3.55 -40.03 16.92
N PRO A 337 -2.23 -39.86 17.07
CA PRO A 337 -1.32 -40.96 17.39
C PRO A 337 -1.64 -41.61 18.76
N ASP A 338 -2.07 -40.80 19.74
CA ASP A 338 -2.38 -41.23 21.11
C ASP A 338 -3.69 -42.03 21.24
N TRP A 339 -4.54 -42.04 20.20
CA TRP A 339 -5.79 -42.79 20.22
C TRP A 339 -5.59 -44.23 19.71
N PRO A 340 -5.99 -45.27 20.48
CA PRO A 340 -5.94 -46.65 20.03
C PRO A 340 -6.73 -46.85 18.73
N GLU A 341 -6.17 -47.60 17.77
CA GLU A 341 -6.78 -47.80 16.45
C GLU A 341 -8.23 -48.33 16.55
N ASN A 342 -8.46 -49.25 17.49
CA ASN A 342 -9.78 -49.83 17.74
C ASN A 342 -10.81 -48.79 18.19
N LYS A 343 -10.41 -47.75 18.95
CA LYS A 343 -11.31 -46.66 19.37
C LYS A 343 -11.68 -45.76 18.18
N LEU A 344 -10.72 -45.42 17.32
CA LEU A 344 -10.98 -44.61 16.13
C LEU A 344 -11.88 -45.34 15.13
N ARG A 345 -11.68 -46.65 14.94
CA ARG A 345 -12.56 -47.47 14.09
C ARG A 345 -13.97 -47.58 14.67
N LYS A 346 -14.10 -47.75 15.98
CA LYS A 346 -15.41 -47.78 16.65
C LYS A 346 -16.16 -46.46 16.48
N LEU A 347 -15.47 -45.32 16.64
CA LEU A 347 -16.04 -44.00 16.40
C LEU A 347 -16.52 -43.83 14.95
N LEU A 348 -15.75 -44.30 13.96
CA LEU A 348 -16.17 -44.26 12.55
C LEU A 348 -17.42 -45.12 12.28
N GLU A 349 -17.52 -46.31 12.89
CA GLU A 349 -18.72 -47.14 12.77
C GLU A 349 -19.93 -46.50 13.48
N GLU A 350 -19.73 -45.86 14.64
CA GLU A 350 -20.79 -45.12 15.34
C GLU A 350 -21.28 -43.93 14.49
N LEU A 351 -20.38 -43.15 13.90
CA LEU A 351 -20.72 -42.02 13.03
C LEU A 351 -21.35 -42.45 11.70
N LYS A 352 -20.93 -43.59 11.16
CA LYS A 352 -21.53 -44.21 9.98
C LYS A 352 -22.94 -44.71 10.28
N ALA A 353 -23.18 -45.31 11.45
CA ALA A 353 -24.52 -45.70 11.90
C ALA A 353 -25.44 -44.49 12.09
N GLN A 354 -24.88 -43.33 12.46
CA GLN A 354 -25.60 -42.04 12.54
C GLN A 354 -25.77 -41.34 11.18
N GLY A 355 -25.24 -41.90 10.08
CA GLY A 355 -25.31 -41.30 8.75
C GLY A 355 -24.42 -40.07 8.54
N ARG A 356 -23.50 -39.79 9.48
CA ARG A 356 -22.61 -38.62 9.46
C ARG A 356 -21.32 -38.88 8.69
N VAL A 357 -20.98 -40.14 8.44
CA VAL A 357 -19.82 -40.51 7.63
C VAL A 357 -20.16 -41.64 6.66
N VAL A 358 -19.70 -41.53 5.42
CA VAL A 358 -19.83 -42.55 4.38
C VAL A 358 -18.45 -43.04 3.95
N CYS A 359 -18.26 -44.35 3.81
CA CYS A 359 -17.01 -44.94 3.35
C CYS A 359 -17.12 -45.33 1.87
N GLU A 360 -16.23 -44.79 1.04
CA GLU A 360 -16.09 -45.11 -0.37
C GLU A 360 -14.82 -45.94 -0.61
N GLY A 361 -14.99 -47.13 -1.18
CA GLY A 361 -13.91 -48.08 -1.46
C GLY A 361 -13.64 -49.10 -0.33
N ARG A 362 -12.59 -49.91 -0.50
CA ARG A 362 -12.15 -50.94 0.47
C ARG A 362 -10.63 -50.94 0.62
N GLY A 363 -10.14 -51.30 1.81
CA GLY A 363 -8.71 -51.41 2.11
C GLY A 363 -8.05 -50.07 2.51
N PRO A 364 -6.71 -49.99 2.53
CA PRO A 364 -5.97 -48.84 3.05
C PRO A 364 -6.12 -47.55 2.23
N LYS A 365 -6.71 -47.64 1.03
CA LYS A 365 -7.06 -46.49 0.16
C LYS A 365 -8.53 -46.06 0.29
N ALA A 366 -9.31 -46.69 1.17
CA ALA A 366 -10.70 -46.31 1.41
C ALA A 366 -10.78 -44.86 1.91
N ARG A 367 -11.71 -44.09 1.33
CA ARG A 367 -11.95 -42.70 1.67
C ARG A 367 -13.23 -42.59 2.48
N TRP A 368 -13.19 -41.77 3.52
CA TRP A 368 -14.31 -41.47 4.39
C TRP A 368 -14.75 -40.04 4.12
N HIS A 369 -16.05 -39.84 3.96
CA HIS A 369 -16.68 -38.55 3.69
C HIS A 369 -17.56 -38.19 4.88
N TYR A 370 -17.23 -37.10 5.56
CA TYR A 370 -17.99 -36.57 6.68
C TYR A 370 -19.02 -35.56 6.17
N TRP A 371 -20.28 -35.75 6.53
CA TRP A 371 -21.44 -34.99 6.05
C TRP A 371 -22.03 -34.07 7.13
#